data_AF-A0AAJ7SK25-F1
#
_entry.id   AF-A0AAJ7SK25-F1
#
_cell.length_a   1.000
_cell.length_b   1.000
_cell.length_c   1.000
_cell.angle_alpha   90.00
_cell.angle_beta   90.00
_cell.angle_gamma   90.00
#
_symmetry.space_group_name_H-M   'P 1'
#
loop_
_entity.id
_entity.type
_entity.pdbx_description
1 polymer ?
#
loop_
_entity_poly.entity_id
_entity_poly.type
_entity_poly.pdbx_seq_one_letter_code
_entity_poly.pdbx_strand_id
1 'polypeptide(L)'
;MRYRLGVVCTVGPGCRLWACGSRAELGAWDPRGAAPLAAASTHGDASSLEPSFFWGDVEMDEEEGEEEEEREEGVERKTPLEFSYKFIKTEESAPGRVVWEGCGPAHNRQSLDAEELAEALVDGVVCLPIGHWIEEGGHTDEWRHTTAFYRHIAERHSMHYSRVLPRLWLGSCPRVPAHVSVTLRSALGATALVNLQTAGDVEANWGACAPEGAGDVEANWGACAPEGAGDVEANWGACAPEGAGDGGTAAPRHLQELCRREGIAYVWLPTADMSTEDRTQVLPQAAWILHGLLAGGHVVYVHCNAGVGRAAAAVAGYLCHVLGWTPRRAHYHLAARRPAVYLDNEALARAAPDFRRKFGAALALRGEEAA
;
A
#
# COMPACT_ATOMS: atom_id res chain seq x y z
N MET A 1 12.80 16.75 -22.06
CA MET A 1 11.95 16.50 -20.86
C MET A 1 12.49 15.32 -20.06
N ARG A 2 12.44 15.36 -18.71
CA ARG A 2 12.89 14.24 -17.86
C ARG A 2 11.76 13.25 -17.59
N TYR A 3 11.99 11.99 -17.91
CA TYR A 3 11.07 10.87 -17.65
C TYR A 3 11.63 9.95 -16.58
N ARG A 4 10.79 9.56 -15.62
CA ARG A 4 11.07 8.53 -14.63
C ARG A 4 10.34 7.25 -14.98
N LEU A 5 11.09 6.16 -15.10
CA LEU A 5 10.57 4.81 -15.34
C LEU A 5 10.74 3.98 -14.06
N GLY A 6 9.76 3.14 -13.75
CA GLY A 6 9.77 2.30 -12.55
C GLY A 6 9.19 0.92 -12.80
N VAL A 7 9.82 -0.10 -12.23
CA VAL A 7 9.38 -1.50 -12.31
C VAL A 7 9.52 -2.23 -10.99
N VAL A 8 8.48 -2.97 -10.63
CA VAL A 8 8.49 -3.92 -9.50
C VAL A 8 8.68 -5.33 -10.04
N CYS A 9 9.64 -6.06 -9.47
CA CYS A 9 9.94 -7.42 -9.90
C CYS A 9 10.58 -8.25 -8.79
N THR A 10 10.46 -9.57 -8.89
CA THR A 10 11.19 -10.50 -8.02
C THR A 10 12.49 -10.88 -8.72
N VAL A 11 13.62 -10.52 -8.12
CA VAL A 11 14.95 -10.79 -8.71
C VAL A 11 15.88 -11.40 -7.68
N GLY A 12 16.80 -12.25 -8.16
CA GLY A 12 17.86 -12.81 -7.33
C GLY A 12 18.98 -11.81 -7.05
N PRO A 13 19.91 -12.14 -6.13
CA PRO A 13 21.10 -11.35 -5.87
C PRO A 13 21.92 -11.11 -7.15
N GLY A 14 22.49 -9.90 -7.28
CA GLY A 14 23.33 -9.54 -8.43
C GLY A 14 22.56 -9.25 -9.73
N CYS A 15 21.22 -9.32 -9.71
CA CYS A 15 20.42 -8.90 -10.86
C CYS A 15 20.49 -7.39 -11.04
N ARG A 16 20.63 -6.95 -12.30
CA ARG A 16 20.60 -5.55 -12.70
C ARG A 16 19.48 -5.34 -13.70
N LEU A 17 18.90 -4.13 -13.70
CA LEU A 17 17.76 -3.78 -14.53
C LEU A 17 18.02 -2.53 -15.35
N TRP A 18 17.45 -2.49 -16.54
CA TRP A 18 17.51 -1.37 -17.47
C TRP A 18 16.16 -1.18 -18.17
N ALA A 19 15.94 0.01 -18.71
CA ALA A 19 14.87 0.33 -19.66
C ALA A 19 15.45 0.46 -21.07
N CYS A 20 14.86 -0.27 -22.02
CA CYS A 20 15.24 -0.28 -23.44
C CYS A 20 14.02 0.04 -24.29
N GLY A 21 14.14 0.87 -25.33
CA GLY A 21 12.97 1.37 -26.05
C GLY A 21 13.28 2.01 -27.39
N SER A 22 12.25 2.59 -28.03
CA SER A 22 12.32 3.14 -29.39
C SER A 22 13.18 4.39 -29.51
N ARG A 23 13.31 5.15 -28.42
CA ARG A 23 14.10 6.39 -28.34
C ARG A 23 15.59 6.11 -28.30
N ALA A 24 16.40 7.03 -28.82
CA ALA A 24 17.87 6.90 -28.83
C ALA A 24 18.45 6.85 -27.41
N GLU A 25 17.85 7.61 -26.51
CA GLU A 25 18.17 7.71 -25.08
C GLU A 25 17.80 6.43 -24.31
N LEU A 26 16.97 5.58 -24.92
CA LEU A 26 16.64 4.22 -24.46
C LEU A 26 17.31 3.13 -25.33
N GLY A 27 18.28 3.50 -26.16
CA GLY A 27 19.09 2.57 -26.94
C GLY A 27 18.51 2.14 -28.29
N ALA A 28 17.37 2.67 -28.73
CA ALA A 28 16.73 2.30 -30.00
C ALA A 28 16.59 0.77 -30.18
N TRP A 29 16.12 0.10 -29.11
CA TRP A 29 16.00 -1.36 -28.98
C TRP A 29 17.32 -2.16 -28.95
N ASP A 30 18.48 -1.50 -28.90
CA ASP A 30 19.77 -2.13 -28.59
C ASP A 30 20.02 -2.15 -27.07
N PRO A 31 20.08 -3.33 -26.42
CA PRO A 31 20.36 -3.45 -24.99
C PRO A 31 21.64 -2.75 -24.52
N ARG A 32 22.62 -2.54 -25.41
CA ARG A 32 23.88 -1.86 -25.07
C ARG A 32 23.70 -0.36 -24.81
N GLY A 33 22.63 0.23 -25.33
CA GLY A 33 22.24 1.62 -25.11
C GLY A 33 21.11 1.78 -24.10
N ALA A 34 20.69 0.71 -23.42
CA ALA A 34 19.57 0.76 -22.48
C ALA A 34 19.90 1.61 -21.24
N ALA A 35 18.92 2.37 -20.75
CA ALA A 35 19.05 3.24 -19.59
C ALA A 35 19.05 2.44 -18.28
N PRO A 36 20.04 2.61 -17.38
CA PRO A 36 20.12 1.83 -16.15
C PRO A 36 19.05 2.22 -15.12
N LEU A 37 18.55 1.23 -14.39
CA LEU A 37 17.63 1.43 -13.25
C LEU A 37 18.32 1.07 -11.94
N ALA A 38 18.14 1.92 -10.94
CA ALA A 38 18.63 1.72 -9.59
C ALA A 38 17.57 1.04 -8.71
N ALA A 39 18.00 0.13 -7.84
CA ALA A 39 17.12 -0.42 -6.80
C ALA A 39 16.80 0.67 -5.76
N ALA A 40 15.52 0.90 -5.48
CA ALA A 40 15.08 1.89 -4.50
C ALA A 40 15.46 1.53 -3.06
N SER A 41 15.54 0.23 -2.77
CA SER A 41 15.98 -0.32 -1.50
C SER A 41 16.82 -1.57 -1.75
N THR A 42 18.02 -1.62 -1.16
CA THR A 42 18.71 -2.89 -0.92
C THR A 42 17.99 -3.57 0.24
N HIS A 43 17.06 -4.50 -0.02
CA HIS A 43 16.44 -5.27 1.06
C HIS A 43 17.55 -6.01 1.81
N GLY A 44 17.73 -5.67 3.09
CA GLY A 44 18.75 -6.24 3.98
C GLY A 44 18.48 -7.69 4.37
N ASP A 45 17.44 -8.32 3.82
CA ASP A 45 17.15 -9.73 4.04
C ASP A 45 16.56 -10.34 2.76
N ALA A 46 17.41 -11.02 1.99
CA ALA A 46 17.00 -11.76 0.79
C ALA A 46 15.96 -12.86 1.09
N SER A 47 15.70 -13.16 2.38
CA SER A 47 14.72 -14.16 2.78
C SER A 47 13.27 -13.68 2.75
N SER A 48 12.98 -12.37 2.74
CA SER A 48 11.61 -11.85 2.99
C SER A 48 10.58 -12.11 1.89
N LEU A 49 11.01 -12.56 0.70
CA LEU A 49 10.21 -12.63 -0.53
C LEU A 49 9.51 -11.32 -0.92
N GLU A 50 9.91 -10.17 -0.34
CA GLU A 50 9.43 -8.87 -0.79
C GLU A 50 9.98 -8.61 -2.20
N PRO A 51 9.15 -8.18 -3.17
CA PRO A 51 9.65 -7.80 -4.47
C PRO A 51 10.56 -6.59 -4.36
N SER A 52 11.36 -6.34 -5.39
CA SER A 52 12.25 -5.18 -5.47
C SER A 52 11.67 -4.14 -6.42
N PHE A 53 11.81 -2.86 -6.07
CA PHE A 53 11.45 -1.75 -6.93
C PHE A 53 12.71 -1.14 -7.55
N PHE A 54 12.76 -1.07 -8.88
CA PHE A 54 13.82 -0.44 -9.65
C PHE A 54 13.27 0.78 -10.38
N TRP A 55 14.04 1.87 -10.41
CA TRP A 55 13.65 3.07 -11.13
C TRP A 55 14.85 3.86 -11.64
N GLY A 56 14.62 4.74 -12.61
CA GLY A 56 15.65 5.62 -13.16
C GLY A 56 15.05 6.77 -13.95
N ASP A 57 15.79 7.86 -14.00
CA ASP A 57 15.45 9.05 -14.77
C ASP A 57 16.21 9.05 -16.09
N VAL A 58 15.53 9.44 -17.16
CA VAL A 58 16.08 9.58 -18.51
C VAL A 58 15.70 10.97 -19.01
N GLU A 59 16.70 11.75 -19.39
CA GLU A 59 16.48 12.98 -20.15
C GLU A 59 16.20 12.59 -21.59
N MET A 60 15.06 13.01 -22.12
CA MET A 60 14.65 12.75 -23.50
C MET A 60 14.54 14.08 -24.25
N ASP A 61 15.15 14.15 -25.41
CA ASP A 61 15.10 15.35 -26.26
C ASP A 61 13.74 15.43 -26.96
N GLU A 62 13.21 16.65 -27.08
CA GLU A 62 11.98 16.89 -27.85
C GLU A 62 12.29 16.67 -29.34
N GLU A 63 11.38 16.01 -30.08
CA GLU A 63 11.60 15.80 -31.52
C GLU A 63 11.60 17.16 -32.23
N GLU A 64 12.72 17.52 -32.85
CA GLU A 64 12.80 18.66 -33.77
C GLU A 64 11.91 18.35 -35.00
N GLY A 65 10.64 18.76 -35.01
CA GLY A 65 9.78 18.40 -36.14
C GLY A 65 8.40 19.03 -36.30
N GLU A 66 7.67 19.43 -35.25
CA GLU A 66 6.26 19.88 -35.40
C GLU A 66 5.91 21.16 -34.63
N GLU A 67 6.90 21.99 -34.30
CA GLU A 67 6.69 23.29 -33.64
C GLU A 67 6.82 24.49 -34.62
N GLU A 68 5.97 24.58 -35.63
CA GLU A 68 5.78 25.88 -36.31
C GLU A 68 4.33 26.38 -36.37
N GLU A 69 3.27 25.59 -36.11
CA GLU A 69 1.91 26.09 -36.42
C GLU A 69 0.99 26.52 -35.28
N GLU A 70 1.21 26.20 -33.99
CA GLU A 70 0.27 26.66 -32.94
C GLU A 70 0.95 27.18 -31.67
N ARG A 71 1.71 28.28 -31.79
CA ARG A 71 2.01 29.15 -30.64
C ARG A 71 0.83 30.09 -30.39
N GLU A 72 -0.26 29.58 -29.81
CA GLU A 72 -1.24 30.46 -29.15
C GLU A 72 -0.62 31.07 -27.89
N GLU A 73 -0.87 32.36 -27.68
CA GLU A 73 -0.20 33.20 -26.69
C GLU A 73 -0.28 32.64 -25.25
N GLY A 74 0.87 32.28 -24.68
CA GLY A 74 1.11 32.39 -23.24
C GLY A 74 1.05 31.12 -22.38
N VAL A 75 0.83 29.92 -22.95
CA VAL A 75 0.92 28.66 -22.20
C VAL A 75 1.81 27.67 -22.94
N GLU A 76 3.01 27.41 -22.40
CA GLU A 76 3.94 26.39 -22.90
C GLU A 76 3.37 24.99 -22.58
N ARG A 77 2.44 24.49 -23.40
CA ARG A 77 1.93 23.10 -23.29
C ARG A 77 2.98 22.16 -23.86
N LYS A 78 3.75 21.52 -22.99
CA LYS A 78 4.64 20.42 -23.39
C LYS A 78 3.79 19.24 -23.86
N THR A 79 3.95 18.87 -25.13
CA THR A 79 3.34 17.65 -25.71
C THR A 79 4.08 16.43 -25.16
N PRO A 80 3.38 15.34 -24.75
CA PRO A 80 4.05 14.13 -24.33
C PRO A 80 4.86 13.53 -25.49
N LEU A 81 6.08 13.09 -25.23
CA LEU A 81 6.86 12.32 -26.21
C LEU A 81 6.23 10.94 -26.40
N GLU A 82 5.98 10.57 -27.65
CA GLU A 82 5.53 9.23 -28.01
C GLU A 82 6.73 8.27 -28.08
N PHE A 83 6.69 7.20 -27.29
CA PHE A 83 7.69 6.14 -27.36
C PHE A 83 7.19 4.82 -26.79
N SER A 84 7.83 3.75 -27.23
CA SER A 84 7.64 2.41 -26.69
C SER A 84 8.87 1.97 -25.90
N TYR A 85 8.68 1.16 -24.86
CA TYR A 85 9.80 0.64 -24.07
C TYR A 85 9.48 -0.72 -23.44
N LYS A 86 10.53 -1.38 -22.95
CA LYS A 86 10.50 -2.59 -22.13
C LYS A 86 11.60 -2.54 -21.08
N PHE A 87 11.36 -3.26 -19.98
CA PHE A 87 12.40 -3.57 -19.02
C PHE A 87 13.21 -4.80 -19.47
N ILE A 88 14.51 -4.72 -19.22
CA ILE A 88 15.45 -5.83 -19.42
C ILE A 88 16.24 -6.07 -18.14
N LYS A 89 16.66 -7.30 -17.94
CA LYS A 89 17.54 -7.69 -16.83
C LYS A 89 18.71 -8.53 -17.28
N THR A 90 19.78 -8.48 -16.50
CA THR A 90 20.94 -9.37 -16.62
C THR A 90 21.29 -9.93 -15.26
N GLU A 91 21.82 -11.15 -15.24
CA GLU A 91 22.20 -11.83 -14.02
C GLU A 91 23.72 -12.05 -14.00
N GLU A 92 24.36 -11.83 -12.85
CA GLU A 92 25.80 -12.09 -12.68
C GLU A 92 26.19 -13.54 -12.97
N SER A 93 25.28 -14.48 -12.72
CA SER A 93 25.45 -15.91 -13.00
C SER A 93 25.52 -16.23 -14.50
N ALA A 94 25.05 -15.34 -15.37
CA ALA A 94 25.03 -15.51 -16.82
C ALA A 94 25.49 -14.22 -17.55
N PRO A 95 26.80 -13.88 -17.48
CA PRO A 95 27.33 -12.66 -18.08
C PRO A 95 27.01 -12.58 -19.58
N GLY A 96 26.50 -11.43 -20.02
CA GLY A 96 26.14 -11.18 -21.42
C GLY A 96 24.77 -11.71 -21.85
N ARG A 97 24.06 -12.47 -21.02
CA ARG A 97 22.66 -12.85 -21.28
C ARG A 97 21.74 -11.70 -20.86
N VAL A 98 21.01 -11.16 -21.83
CA VAL A 98 19.93 -10.19 -21.61
C VAL A 98 18.59 -10.92 -21.63
N VAL A 99 17.79 -10.71 -20.59
CA VAL A 99 16.42 -11.21 -20.50
C VAL A 99 15.47 -10.03 -20.66
N TRP A 100 14.58 -10.11 -21.63
CA TRP A 100 13.54 -9.11 -21.87
C TRP A 100 12.28 -9.48 -21.11
N GLU A 101 11.52 -8.46 -20.67
CA GLU A 101 10.16 -8.70 -20.20
C GLU A 101 9.22 -9.04 -21.38
N GLY A 102 8.22 -9.86 -21.09
CA GLY A 102 7.25 -10.32 -22.08
C GLY A 102 7.87 -11.11 -23.22
N CYS A 103 7.16 -11.14 -24.36
CA CYS A 103 7.56 -11.85 -25.55
C CYS A 103 7.08 -11.06 -26.77
N GLY A 104 8.03 -10.69 -27.63
CA GLY A 104 7.75 -9.92 -28.85
C GLY A 104 7.20 -8.50 -28.62
N PRO A 105 6.87 -7.79 -29.73
CA PRO A 105 6.44 -6.39 -29.68
C PRO A 105 5.08 -6.15 -29.03
N ALA A 106 4.21 -7.18 -28.97
CA ALA A 106 2.88 -7.06 -28.39
C ALA A 106 2.89 -6.72 -26.88
N HIS A 107 4.02 -6.97 -26.20
CA HIS A 107 4.21 -6.62 -24.78
C HIS A 107 5.05 -5.34 -24.60
N ASN A 108 5.24 -4.53 -25.65
CA ASN A 108 5.87 -3.23 -25.50
C ASN A 108 4.97 -2.31 -24.67
N ARG A 109 5.54 -1.66 -23.67
CA ARG A 109 4.88 -0.59 -22.94
C ARG A 109 4.88 0.66 -23.80
N GLN A 110 3.87 1.50 -23.64
CA GLN A 110 3.77 2.78 -24.32
C GLN A 110 3.99 3.93 -23.33
N SER A 111 4.47 5.05 -23.85
CA SER A 111 4.48 6.34 -23.16
C SER A 111 3.06 6.82 -22.87
N LEU A 112 2.96 7.92 -22.11
CA LEU A 112 1.70 8.50 -21.72
C LEU A 112 1.01 9.22 -22.88
N ASP A 113 -0.31 9.24 -22.85
CA ASP A 113 -1.09 10.18 -23.66
C ASP A 113 -1.11 11.60 -23.03
N ALA A 114 -1.78 12.53 -23.72
CA ALA A 114 -1.86 13.93 -23.30
C ALA A 114 -2.68 14.15 -22.01
N GLU A 115 -3.65 13.27 -21.71
CA GLU A 115 -4.47 13.36 -20.50
C GLU A 115 -3.68 12.86 -19.29
N GLU A 116 -2.95 11.76 -19.44
CA GLU A 116 -2.15 11.13 -18.39
C GLU A 116 -0.92 11.98 -17.99
N LEU A 117 -0.39 12.79 -18.91
CA LEU A 117 0.82 13.59 -18.67
C LEU A 117 0.66 14.56 -17.48
N ALA A 118 -0.51 15.19 -17.33
CA ALA A 118 -0.76 16.17 -16.29
C ALA A 118 -0.68 15.55 -14.88
N GLU A 119 -1.16 14.32 -14.72
CA GLU A 119 -1.12 13.58 -13.45
C GLU A 119 0.23 12.91 -13.18
N ALA A 120 1.04 12.74 -14.22
CA ALA A 120 2.35 12.11 -14.15
C ALA A 120 3.47 13.07 -13.73
N LEU A 121 3.28 14.39 -13.83
CA LEU A 121 4.28 15.36 -13.45
C LEU A 121 4.43 15.41 -11.91
N VAL A 122 5.64 15.08 -11.43
CA VAL A 122 6.00 15.13 -10.01
C VAL A 122 7.30 15.91 -9.90
N ASP A 123 7.27 17.08 -9.27
CA ASP A 123 8.44 17.93 -9.03
C ASP A 123 9.28 18.20 -10.30
N GLY A 124 8.60 18.42 -11.44
CA GLY A 124 9.24 18.68 -12.74
C GLY A 124 9.68 17.43 -13.52
N VAL A 125 9.36 16.23 -13.05
CA VAL A 125 9.70 14.95 -13.69
C VAL A 125 8.44 14.20 -14.10
N VAL A 126 8.37 13.73 -15.34
CA VAL A 126 7.25 12.89 -15.80
C VAL A 126 7.44 11.47 -15.30
N CYS A 127 6.69 11.10 -14.28
CA CYS A 127 6.72 9.77 -13.70
C CYS A 127 5.75 8.83 -14.42
N LEU A 128 6.27 7.89 -15.21
CA LEU A 128 5.45 6.85 -15.84
C LEU A 128 4.83 5.94 -14.76
N PRO A 129 3.70 5.25 -15.04
CA PRO A 129 3.17 4.24 -14.15
C PRO A 129 4.23 3.20 -13.78
N ILE A 130 4.33 2.89 -12.49
CA ILE A 130 5.16 1.79 -12.03
C ILE A 130 4.55 0.51 -12.57
N GLY A 131 5.30 -0.19 -13.40
CA GLY A 131 4.89 -1.48 -13.95
C GLY A 131 5.31 -2.63 -13.05
N HIS A 132 4.62 -3.76 -13.14
CA HIS A 132 5.15 -5.05 -12.71
C HIS A 132 5.82 -5.73 -13.90
N TRP A 133 6.91 -6.46 -13.65
CA TRP A 133 7.58 -7.25 -14.69
C TRP A 133 6.60 -8.13 -15.44
N ILE A 134 6.64 -8.08 -16.77
CA ILE A 134 5.80 -8.91 -17.62
C ILE A 134 6.53 -10.23 -17.86
N GLU A 135 5.95 -11.35 -17.43
CA GLU A 135 6.48 -12.68 -17.69
C GLU A 135 6.38 -13.04 -19.17
N GLU A 136 7.11 -14.06 -19.62
CA GLU A 136 7.14 -14.49 -21.03
C GLU A 136 5.74 -14.73 -21.61
N GLY A 137 4.82 -15.24 -20.78
CA GLY A 137 3.40 -15.45 -21.14
C GLY A 137 2.54 -14.18 -21.23
N GLY A 138 3.09 -13.00 -20.94
CA GLY A 138 2.37 -11.72 -21.01
C GLY A 138 1.63 -11.29 -19.73
N HIS A 139 1.70 -12.10 -18.67
CA HIS A 139 1.09 -11.80 -17.37
C HIS A 139 2.11 -11.24 -16.39
N THR A 140 1.67 -10.45 -15.41
CA THR A 140 2.55 -9.89 -14.36
C THR A 140 2.62 -10.75 -13.09
N ASP A 141 1.76 -11.76 -12.99
CA ASP A 141 1.67 -12.69 -11.83
C ASP A 141 1.59 -11.98 -10.45
N GLU A 142 1.10 -10.73 -10.41
CA GLU A 142 1.04 -9.90 -9.19
C GLU A 142 0.36 -10.60 -8.01
N TRP A 143 -0.75 -11.29 -8.27
CA TRP A 143 -1.50 -12.03 -7.26
C TRP A 143 -0.71 -13.19 -6.68
N ARG A 144 0.03 -13.91 -7.54
CA ARG A 144 0.91 -15.01 -7.14
C ARG A 144 2.05 -14.49 -6.26
N HIS A 145 2.71 -13.41 -6.65
CA HIS A 145 3.79 -12.79 -5.89
C HIS A 145 3.31 -12.27 -4.52
N THR A 146 2.18 -11.56 -4.50
CA THR A 146 1.58 -11.04 -3.27
C THR A 146 1.18 -12.16 -2.31
N THR A 147 0.61 -13.25 -2.85
CA THR A 147 0.21 -14.41 -2.05
C THR A 147 1.44 -15.12 -1.47
N ALA A 148 2.51 -15.32 -2.26
CA ALA A 148 3.75 -15.94 -1.78
C ALA A 148 4.40 -15.10 -0.67
N PHE A 149 4.46 -13.78 -0.85
CA PHE A 149 4.96 -12.85 0.17
C PHE A 149 4.14 -12.92 1.47
N TYR A 150 2.81 -12.87 1.37
CA TYR A 150 1.94 -12.98 2.55
C TYR A 150 2.11 -14.33 3.28
N ARG A 151 2.09 -15.44 2.55
CA ARG A 151 2.26 -16.79 3.14
C ARG A 151 3.61 -16.91 3.84
N HIS A 152 4.67 -16.42 3.22
CA HIS A 152 6.01 -16.42 3.80
C HIS A 152 6.04 -15.76 5.19
N ILE A 153 5.39 -14.60 5.33
CA ILE A 153 5.29 -13.88 6.59
C ILE A 153 4.45 -14.66 7.60
N ALA A 154 3.27 -15.13 7.16
CA ALA A 154 2.28 -15.78 8.01
C ALA A 154 2.75 -17.13 8.57
N GLU A 155 3.33 -17.99 7.75
CA GLU A 155 3.83 -19.32 8.13
C GLU A 155 4.98 -19.24 9.15
N ARG A 156 5.74 -18.13 9.15
CA ARG A 156 6.82 -17.87 10.11
C ARG A 156 6.33 -17.17 11.38
N HIS A 157 5.03 -16.89 11.50
CA HIS A 157 4.47 -16.06 12.57
C HIS A 157 5.21 -14.72 12.71
N SER A 158 5.67 -14.15 11.59
CA SER A 158 6.51 -12.95 11.57
C SER A 158 5.70 -11.69 11.29
N MET A 159 6.35 -10.53 11.42
CA MET A 159 5.79 -9.23 11.07
C MET A 159 6.76 -8.49 10.15
N HIS A 160 6.27 -8.05 8.99
CA HIS A 160 7.05 -7.31 7.99
C HIS A 160 6.49 -5.90 7.84
N TYR A 161 7.35 -4.89 7.86
CA TYR A 161 6.94 -3.50 7.92
C TYR A 161 7.99 -2.55 7.34
N SER A 162 7.53 -1.37 6.93
CA SER A 162 8.34 -0.32 6.32
C SER A 162 7.98 1.03 6.92
N ARG A 163 8.98 1.89 7.14
CA ARG A 163 8.75 3.27 7.55
C ARG A 163 8.37 4.10 6.32
N VAL A 164 7.16 4.66 6.29
CA VAL A 164 6.64 5.47 5.18
C VAL A 164 6.94 6.95 5.34
N LEU A 165 6.72 7.48 6.55
CA LEU A 165 7.07 8.84 6.97
C LEU A 165 7.75 8.76 8.35
N PRO A 166 8.37 9.83 8.87
CA PRO A 166 9.11 9.78 10.14
C PRO A 166 8.34 9.15 11.31
N ARG A 167 7.02 9.35 11.36
CA ARG A 167 6.12 8.82 12.41
C ARG A 167 5.02 7.91 11.87
N LEU A 168 5.18 7.38 10.65
CA LEU A 168 4.20 6.50 10.01
C LEU A 168 4.87 5.23 9.49
N TRP A 169 4.41 4.09 10.01
CA TRP A 169 4.79 2.76 9.59
C TRP A 169 3.64 2.06 8.86
N LEU A 170 3.97 1.26 7.86
CA LEU A 170 3.04 0.43 7.08
C LEU A 170 3.54 -1.00 7.09
N GLY A 171 2.68 -1.97 7.43
CA GLY A 171 3.11 -3.36 7.47
C GLY A 171 2.00 -4.40 7.63
N SER A 172 2.43 -5.64 7.82
CA SER A 172 1.57 -6.77 8.13
C SER A 172 1.06 -6.72 9.57
N CYS A 173 0.03 -7.48 9.88
CA CYS A 173 -0.51 -7.60 11.23
C CYS A 173 0.50 -8.22 12.24
N PRO A 174 0.37 -7.89 13.53
CA PRO A 174 0.99 -8.67 14.60
C PRO A 174 0.39 -10.09 14.63
N ARG A 175 1.22 -11.08 15.00
CA ARG A 175 0.87 -12.52 15.00
C ARG A 175 1.23 -13.22 16.30
N VAL A 176 1.99 -12.54 17.15
CA VAL A 176 2.36 -12.98 18.50
C VAL A 176 2.38 -11.78 19.45
N PRO A 177 2.16 -11.95 20.77
CA PRO A 177 2.17 -10.84 21.74
C PRO A 177 3.44 -9.99 21.71
N ALA A 178 4.60 -10.62 21.47
CA ALA A 178 5.88 -9.92 21.36
C ALA A 178 5.93 -8.91 20.21
N HIS A 179 5.14 -9.08 19.14
CA HIS A 179 5.06 -8.06 18.09
C HIS A 179 4.46 -6.76 18.63
N VAL A 180 3.53 -6.82 19.58
CA VAL A 180 2.94 -5.61 20.17
C VAL A 180 3.87 -5.01 21.23
N SER A 181 4.30 -5.81 22.21
CA SER A 181 5.07 -5.31 23.36
C SER A 181 6.54 -4.98 23.04
N VAL A 182 7.17 -5.76 22.15
CA VAL A 182 8.58 -5.57 21.78
C VAL A 182 8.68 -4.80 20.49
N THR A 183 8.11 -5.30 19.39
CA THR A 183 8.32 -4.67 18.08
C THR A 183 7.63 -3.32 17.98
N LEU A 184 6.30 -3.26 18.11
CA LEU A 184 5.54 -2.03 17.96
C LEU A 184 5.91 -1.02 19.05
N ARG A 185 5.76 -1.38 20.32
CA ARG A 185 5.99 -0.44 21.44
C ARG A 185 7.46 -0.06 21.60
N SER A 186 8.35 -1.06 21.74
CA SER A 186 9.72 -0.79 22.21
C SER A 186 10.67 -0.48 21.07
N ALA A 187 10.63 -1.23 19.97
CA ALA A 187 11.57 -1.06 18.85
C ALA A 187 11.14 0.05 17.88
N LEU A 188 9.87 0.12 17.52
CA LEU A 188 9.35 1.14 16.59
C LEU A 188 8.87 2.42 17.30
N GLY A 189 8.70 2.38 18.62
CA GLY A 189 8.14 3.48 19.39
C GLY A 189 6.69 3.80 19.03
N ALA A 190 5.94 2.83 18.50
CA ALA A 190 4.56 3.01 18.09
C ALA A 190 3.67 3.29 19.30
N THR A 191 2.84 4.33 19.15
CA THR A 191 1.90 4.80 20.19
C THR A 191 0.45 4.72 19.73
N ALA A 192 0.23 4.45 18.44
CA ALA A 192 -1.08 4.17 17.87
C ALA A 192 -1.00 3.04 16.83
N LEU A 193 -2.00 2.16 16.84
CA LEU A 193 -2.15 1.03 15.94
C LEU A 193 -3.49 1.18 15.19
N VAL A 194 -3.42 1.29 13.86
CA VAL A 194 -4.60 1.36 12.98
C VAL A 194 -4.74 0.02 12.26
N ASN A 195 -5.79 -0.72 12.60
CA ASN A 195 -6.07 -2.05 12.09
C ASN A 195 -7.21 -2.01 11.06
N LEU A 196 -6.96 -2.47 9.83
CA LEU A 196 -7.98 -2.61 8.77
C LEU A 196 -8.46 -4.06 8.53
N GLN A 197 -8.08 -5.00 9.38
CA GLN A 197 -8.52 -6.39 9.33
C GLN A 197 -10.00 -6.52 9.69
N THR A 198 -10.72 -7.42 9.04
CA THR A 198 -12.05 -7.87 9.51
C THR A 198 -11.91 -8.70 10.79
N ALA A 199 -13.02 -9.00 11.48
CA ALA A 199 -12.99 -9.91 12.62
C ALA A 199 -12.42 -11.30 12.24
N GLY A 200 -12.83 -11.84 11.09
CA GLY A 200 -12.33 -13.12 10.58
C GLY A 200 -10.84 -13.10 10.24
N ASP A 201 -10.33 -11.97 9.72
CA ASP A 201 -8.90 -11.79 9.49
C ASP A 201 -8.09 -11.82 10.80
N VAL A 202 -8.59 -11.14 11.83
CA VAL A 202 -7.95 -11.14 13.15
C VAL A 202 -7.98 -12.53 13.75
N GLU A 203 -9.10 -13.25 13.66
CA GLU A 203 -9.19 -14.64 14.11
C GLU A 203 -8.16 -15.53 13.40
N ALA A 204 -8.04 -15.40 12.07
CA ALA A 204 -7.11 -16.19 11.28
C ALA A 204 -5.62 -15.88 11.55
N ASN A 205 -5.27 -14.61 11.82
CA ASN A 205 -3.88 -14.18 11.97
C ASN A 205 -3.41 -14.04 13.43
N TRP A 206 -4.34 -13.88 14.37
CA TRP A 206 -4.08 -13.63 15.79
C TRP A 206 -4.78 -14.63 16.72
N GLY A 207 -5.78 -15.38 16.26
CA GLY A 207 -6.64 -16.22 17.12
C GLY A 207 -5.85 -17.21 17.99
N ALA A 208 -4.76 -17.78 17.48
CA ALA A 208 -3.88 -18.66 18.26
C ALA A 208 -3.20 -17.99 19.47
N CYS A 209 -3.20 -16.65 19.54
CA CYS A 209 -2.69 -15.87 20.66
C CYS A 209 -3.77 -15.49 21.67
N ALA A 210 -5.06 -15.62 21.32
CA ALA A 210 -6.14 -15.41 22.28
C ALA A 210 -6.13 -16.53 23.32
N PRO A 211 -6.31 -16.23 24.61
CA PRO A 211 -6.35 -17.26 25.64
C PRO A 211 -7.46 -18.28 25.36
N GLU A 212 -7.17 -19.57 25.54
CA GLU A 212 -8.15 -20.64 25.45
C GLU A 212 -9.33 -20.36 26.41
N GLY A 213 -10.56 -20.32 25.88
CA GLY A 213 -11.78 -20.10 26.67
C GLY A 213 -12.41 -18.71 26.59
N ALA A 214 -11.83 -17.75 25.85
CA ALA A 214 -12.45 -16.43 25.63
C ALA A 214 -13.62 -16.42 24.62
N GLY A 215 -13.95 -17.58 24.03
CA GLY A 215 -14.89 -17.73 22.91
C GLY A 215 -16.29 -18.25 23.24
N ASP A 216 -16.64 -18.51 24.50
CA ASP A 216 -17.95 -19.09 24.82
C ASP A 216 -18.71 -18.23 25.85
N VAL A 217 -19.32 -17.15 25.35
CA VAL A 217 -20.18 -16.27 26.15
C VAL A 217 -21.47 -17.01 26.56
N GLU A 218 -21.91 -18.00 25.77
CA GLU A 218 -23.08 -18.84 26.06
C GLU A 218 -22.80 -19.81 27.22
N ALA A 219 -21.64 -20.49 27.23
CA ALA A 219 -21.27 -21.39 28.33
C ALA A 219 -21.05 -20.65 29.67
N ASN A 220 -20.57 -19.39 29.63
CA ASN A 220 -20.35 -18.61 30.84
C ASN A 220 -21.63 -17.97 31.42
N TRP A 221 -22.69 -17.78 30.61
CA TRP A 221 -23.98 -17.25 31.11
C TRP A 221 -24.81 -18.32 31.81
N GLY A 222 -24.71 -19.59 31.38
CA GLY A 222 -25.41 -20.73 31.99
C GLY A 222 -25.02 -21.00 33.45
N ALA A 223 -23.86 -20.51 33.91
CA ALA A 223 -23.41 -20.65 35.29
C ALA A 223 -24.02 -19.59 36.25
N CYS A 224 -24.74 -18.58 35.73
CA CYS A 224 -25.31 -17.49 36.53
C CYS A 224 -26.84 -17.32 36.38
N ALA A 225 -27.54 -18.25 35.72
CA ALA A 225 -28.99 -18.22 35.66
C ALA A 225 -29.61 -18.78 36.97
N PRO A 226 -30.48 -18.04 37.69
CA PRO A 226 -31.25 -18.62 38.78
C PRO A 226 -32.22 -19.68 38.23
N GLU A 227 -32.34 -20.80 38.92
CA GLU A 227 -33.21 -21.90 38.53
C GLU A 227 -34.67 -21.43 38.40
N GLY A 228 -35.26 -21.56 37.20
CA GLY A 228 -36.71 -21.41 36.98
C GLY A 228 -37.19 -20.29 36.05
N ALA A 229 -36.35 -19.66 35.23
CA ALA A 229 -36.84 -18.75 34.19
C ALA A 229 -37.34 -19.54 32.96
N GLY A 230 -38.66 -19.52 32.73
CA GLY A 230 -39.31 -20.09 31.54
C GLY A 230 -38.96 -19.35 30.23
N ASP A 231 -39.53 -19.87 29.14
CA ASP A 231 -39.35 -19.54 27.72
C ASP A 231 -38.52 -18.27 27.38
N VAL A 232 -37.33 -18.51 26.82
CA VAL A 232 -36.21 -17.57 26.72
C VAL A 232 -36.42 -16.50 25.65
N GLU A 233 -37.25 -16.76 24.63
CA GLU A 233 -37.53 -15.79 23.56
C GLU A 233 -38.46 -14.65 24.01
N ALA A 234 -39.35 -14.90 24.98
CA ALA A 234 -40.37 -13.92 25.38
C ALA A 234 -39.83 -12.81 26.31
N ASN A 235 -38.64 -12.97 26.88
CA ASN A 235 -38.11 -12.08 27.92
C ASN A 235 -36.92 -11.19 27.45
N TRP A 236 -36.63 -11.19 26.15
CA TRP A 236 -35.56 -10.42 25.49
C TRP A 236 -35.62 -8.89 25.73
N GLY A 237 -36.71 -8.38 26.33
CA GLY A 237 -36.95 -6.95 26.50
C GLY A 237 -36.81 -6.36 27.92
N ALA A 238 -36.62 -7.15 28.99
CA ALA A 238 -36.87 -6.63 30.34
C ALA A 238 -35.68 -6.57 31.33
N CYS A 239 -34.58 -7.29 31.09
CA CYS A 239 -33.45 -7.35 32.03
C CYS A 239 -32.09 -7.41 31.32
N ALA A 240 -31.72 -6.36 30.59
CA ALA A 240 -30.33 -6.18 30.15
C ALA A 240 -29.59 -5.28 31.17
N PRO A 241 -28.51 -5.75 31.81
CA PRO A 241 -27.61 -4.84 32.52
C PRO A 241 -26.93 -3.91 31.51
N GLU A 242 -26.71 -2.64 31.89
CA GLU A 242 -25.94 -1.69 31.09
C GLU A 242 -24.53 -2.25 30.84
N GLY A 243 -24.26 -2.73 29.62
CA GLY A 243 -22.96 -3.29 29.24
C GLY A 243 -22.99 -4.54 28.35
N ALA A 244 -24.16 -5.08 27.99
CA ALA A 244 -24.25 -6.16 27.00
C ALA A 244 -23.92 -5.68 25.58
N GLY A 245 -22.62 -5.63 25.24
CA GLY A 245 -22.11 -5.30 23.91
C GLY A 245 -21.80 -6.55 23.09
N ASP A 246 -22.62 -6.78 22.06
CA ASP A 246 -22.29 -7.19 20.69
C ASP A 246 -21.10 -8.18 20.49
N GLY A 247 -21.44 -9.43 20.16
CA GLY A 247 -21.02 -10.18 18.95
C GLY A 247 -19.55 -10.26 18.49
N GLY A 248 -18.60 -9.61 19.13
CA GLY A 248 -17.19 -9.64 18.76
C GLY A 248 -16.50 -10.93 19.19
N THR A 249 -15.79 -11.59 18.27
CA THR A 249 -14.98 -12.78 18.58
C THR A 249 -13.88 -12.45 19.61
N ALA A 250 -13.37 -13.47 20.30
CA ALA A 250 -12.37 -13.33 21.38
C ALA A 250 -11.09 -12.61 20.93
N ALA A 251 -10.63 -12.86 19.71
CA ALA A 251 -9.33 -12.43 19.22
C ALA A 251 -9.22 -10.89 19.03
N PRO A 252 -10.16 -10.18 18.37
CA PRO A 252 -10.18 -8.71 18.33
C PRO A 252 -10.13 -8.04 19.71
N ARG A 253 -10.93 -8.54 20.67
CA ARG A 253 -10.95 -8.01 22.04
C ARG A 253 -9.59 -8.20 22.72
N HIS A 254 -9.02 -9.40 22.61
CA HIS A 254 -7.70 -9.69 23.17
C HIS A 254 -6.59 -8.77 22.61
N LEU A 255 -6.56 -8.55 21.29
CA LEU A 255 -5.59 -7.64 20.67
C LEU A 255 -5.76 -6.20 21.16
N GLN A 256 -7.00 -5.72 21.27
CA GLN A 256 -7.31 -4.38 21.79
C GLN A 256 -6.86 -4.22 23.25
N GLU A 257 -7.12 -5.22 24.09
CA GLU A 257 -6.72 -5.21 25.50
C GLU A 257 -5.20 -5.23 25.67
N LEU A 258 -4.50 -6.03 24.86
CA LEU A 258 -3.04 -6.02 24.82
C LEU A 258 -2.50 -4.63 24.44
N CYS A 259 -3.04 -4.02 23.38
CA CYS A 259 -2.63 -2.67 22.98
C CYS A 259 -2.87 -1.65 24.11
N ARG A 260 -4.03 -1.72 24.77
CA ARG A 260 -4.37 -0.87 25.91
C ARG A 260 -3.37 -1.03 27.07
N ARG A 261 -3.00 -2.27 27.41
CA ARG A 261 -2.02 -2.57 28.46
C ARG A 261 -0.62 -2.03 28.12
N GLU A 262 -0.24 -2.10 26.84
CA GLU A 262 1.04 -1.60 26.33
C GLU A 262 1.04 -0.08 26.09
N GLY A 263 -0.06 0.62 26.36
CA GLY A 263 -0.18 2.08 26.17
C GLY A 263 -0.25 2.51 24.70
N ILE A 264 -0.69 1.60 23.81
CA ILE A 264 -0.88 1.86 22.38
C ILE A 264 -2.36 2.16 22.13
N ALA A 265 -2.66 3.34 21.59
CA ALA A 265 -4.00 3.67 21.13
C ALA A 265 -4.41 2.73 19.98
N TYR A 266 -5.57 2.09 20.07
CA TYR A 266 -6.02 1.11 19.08
C TYR A 266 -7.23 1.63 18.32
N VAL A 267 -7.10 1.77 17.00
CA VAL A 267 -8.18 2.13 16.08
C VAL A 267 -8.45 0.93 15.18
N TRP A 268 -9.70 0.45 15.20
CA TRP A 268 -10.12 -0.67 14.36
C TRP A 268 -11.14 -0.20 13.32
N LEU A 269 -10.78 -0.36 12.05
CA LEU A 269 -11.58 -0.01 10.88
C LEU A 269 -11.76 -1.25 10.00
N PRO A 270 -12.57 -2.24 10.45
CA PRO A 270 -12.73 -3.50 9.73
C PRO A 270 -13.19 -3.23 8.29
N THR A 271 -12.39 -3.68 7.33
CA THR A 271 -12.58 -3.44 5.90
C THR A 271 -12.41 -4.75 5.17
N ALA A 272 -13.36 -5.13 4.30
CA ALA A 272 -13.23 -6.37 3.53
C ALA A 272 -11.99 -6.30 2.62
N ASP A 273 -11.28 -7.42 2.52
CA ASP A 273 -10.21 -7.53 1.54
C ASP A 273 -10.78 -7.74 0.14
N MET A 274 -9.96 -7.47 -0.88
CA MET A 274 -10.34 -7.66 -2.28
C MET A 274 -11.61 -6.89 -2.73
N SER A 275 -11.97 -5.81 -2.04
CA SER A 275 -13.12 -4.95 -2.37
C SER A 275 -12.67 -3.50 -2.57
N THR A 276 -12.73 -3.02 -3.81
CA THR A 276 -12.54 -1.60 -4.15
C THR A 276 -13.63 -0.72 -3.53
N GLU A 277 -14.85 -1.25 -3.42
CA GLU A 277 -15.99 -0.55 -2.82
C GLU A 277 -15.74 -0.28 -1.33
N ASP A 278 -15.38 -1.29 -0.55
CA ASP A 278 -15.11 -1.14 0.89
C ASP A 278 -13.92 -0.20 1.13
N ARG A 279 -12.89 -0.28 0.28
CA ARG A 279 -11.76 0.66 0.30
C ARG A 279 -12.26 2.09 0.07
N THR A 280 -13.09 2.30 -0.94
CA THR A 280 -13.67 3.61 -1.25
C THR A 280 -14.44 4.18 -0.06
N GLN A 281 -15.21 3.35 0.65
CA GLN A 281 -16.04 3.77 1.78
C GLN A 281 -15.25 4.09 3.05
N VAL A 282 -14.17 3.35 3.33
CA VAL A 282 -13.35 3.55 4.54
C VAL A 282 -12.29 4.64 4.38
N LEU A 283 -11.81 4.86 3.16
CA LEU A 283 -10.68 5.74 2.85
C LEU A 283 -10.80 7.14 3.47
N PRO A 284 -11.93 7.87 3.34
CA PRO A 284 -12.02 9.23 3.86
C PRO A 284 -11.82 9.29 5.38
N GLN A 285 -12.42 8.35 6.11
CA GLN A 285 -12.40 8.24 7.56
C GLN A 285 -11.01 7.80 8.01
N ALA A 286 -10.42 6.81 7.34
CA ALA A 286 -9.07 6.33 7.64
C ALA A 286 -8.03 7.44 7.45
N ALA A 287 -8.11 8.21 6.35
CA ALA A 287 -7.22 9.33 6.08
C ALA A 287 -7.34 10.43 7.15
N TRP A 288 -8.57 10.78 7.55
CA TRP A 288 -8.80 11.79 8.58
C TRP A 288 -8.34 11.35 9.97
N ILE A 289 -8.60 10.09 10.35
CA ILE A 289 -8.11 9.53 11.62
C ILE A 289 -6.59 9.51 11.64
N LEU A 290 -5.95 9.09 10.54
CA LEU A 290 -4.50 9.07 10.43
C LEU A 290 -3.90 10.48 10.58
N HIS A 291 -4.51 11.48 9.93
CA HIS A 291 -4.14 12.89 10.12
C HIS A 291 -4.25 13.31 11.59
N GLY A 292 -5.39 13.04 12.25
CA GLY A 292 -5.58 13.39 13.65
C GLY A 292 -4.57 12.74 14.60
N LEU A 293 -4.25 11.45 14.39
CA LEU A 293 -3.24 10.75 15.17
C LEU A 293 -1.84 11.36 14.97
N LEU A 294 -1.44 11.62 13.72
CA LEU A 294 -0.14 12.19 13.40
C LEU A 294 0.00 13.62 13.92
N ALA A 295 -1.00 14.47 13.72
CA ALA A 295 -1.04 15.82 14.27
C ALA A 295 -1.00 15.80 15.82
N GLY A 296 -1.62 14.79 16.44
CA GLY A 296 -1.64 14.59 17.89
C GLY A 296 -0.34 14.06 18.51
N GLY A 297 0.75 13.90 17.76
CA GLY A 297 2.02 13.45 18.33
C GLY A 297 2.27 11.94 18.30
N HIS A 298 1.33 11.12 17.80
CA HIS A 298 1.52 9.68 17.72
C HIS A 298 2.54 9.21 16.67
N VAL A 299 3.36 8.23 17.04
CA VAL A 299 3.96 7.31 16.05
C VAL A 299 2.91 6.25 15.71
N VAL A 300 2.50 6.20 14.45
CA VAL A 300 1.37 5.37 13.98
C VAL A 300 1.87 4.18 13.18
N TYR A 301 1.36 2.99 13.50
CA TYR A 301 1.52 1.79 12.69
C TYR A 301 0.19 1.43 12.03
N VAL A 302 0.15 1.43 10.70
CA VAL A 302 -1.05 1.10 9.91
C VAL A 302 -0.89 -0.28 9.30
N HIS A 303 -1.88 -1.16 9.48
CA HIS A 303 -1.79 -2.53 8.99
C HIS A 303 -3.11 -3.15 8.53
N CYS A 304 -2.95 -4.22 7.76
CA CYS A 304 -3.98 -5.21 7.44
C CYS A 304 -3.34 -6.60 7.59
N ASN A 305 -3.71 -7.60 6.77
CA ASN A 305 -3.09 -8.93 6.82
C ASN A 305 -1.60 -8.88 6.44
N ALA A 306 -1.31 -8.40 5.23
CA ALA A 306 0.02 -8.36 4.63
C ALA A 306 0.63 -6.94 4.56
N GLY A 307 -0.15 -5.89 4.82
CA GLY A 307 0.28 -4.52 4.58
C GLY A 307 0.44 -4.18 3.10
N VAL A 308 -0.38 -4.78 2.24
CA VAL A 308 -0.30 -4.66 0.77
C VAL A 308 -1.45 -3.84 0.20
N GLY A 309 -2.70 -4.21 0.47
CA GLY A 309 -3.90 -3.56 -0.08
C GLY A 309 -4.51 -2.51 0.84
N ARG A 310 -5.44 -2.92 1.73
CA ARG A 310 -6.22 -2.03 2.63
C ARG A 310 -5.39 -0.98 3.37
N ALA A 311 -4.30 -1.41 4.02
CA ALA A 311 -3.44 -0.52 4.77
C ALA A 311 -2.68 0.46 3.87
N ALA A 312 -2.22 0.00 2.69
CA ALA A 312 -1.57 0.88 1.72
C ALA A 312 -2.57 1.90 1.17
N ALA A 313 -3.82 1.51 0.91
CA ALA A 313 -4.88 2.43 0.51
C ALA A 313 -5.11 3.50 1.58
N ALA A 314 -5.25 3.15 2.87
CA ALA A 314 -5.41 4.14 3.95
C ALA A 314 -4.25 5.15 4.03
N VAL A 315 -3.00 4.66 3.91
CA VAL A 315 -1.81 5.53 3.88
C VAL A 315 -1.80 6.41 2.62
N ALA A 316 -2.11 5.86 1.44
CA ALA A 316 -2.20 6.62 0.22
C ALA A 316 -3.32 7.67 0.26
N GLY A 317 -4.46 7.36 0.87
CA GLY A 317 -5.55 8.31 1.09
C GLY A 317 -5.10 9.49 1.95
N TYR A 318 -4.31 9.25 3.00
CA TYR A 318 -3.70 10.33 3.76
C TYR A 318 -2.71 11.16 2.93
N LEU A 319 -1.79 10.53 2.20
CA LEU A 319 -0.84 11.25 1.33
C LEU A 319 -1.57 12.11 0.28
N CYS A 320 -2.60 11.57 -0.37
CA CYS A 320 -3.28 12.28 -1.45
C CYS A 320 -4.32 13.29 -0.96
N HIS A 321 -5.19 12.88 -0.02
CA HIS A 321 -6.35 13.70 0.37
C HIS A 321 -6.03 14.70 1.48
N VAL A 322 -5.00 14.42 2.30
CA VAL A 322 -4.57 15.32 3.39
C VAL A 322 -3.32 16.10 2.99
N LEU A 323 -2.27 15.43 2.51
CA LEU A 323 -1.02 16.12 2.10
C LEU A 323 -1.05 16.67 0.67
N GLY A 324 -2.14 16.47 -0.07
CA GLY A 324 -2.31 17.01 -1.41
C GLY A 324 -1.41 16.38 -2.48
N TRP A 325 -0.83 15.21 -2.22
CA TRP A 325 0.00 14.53 -3.21
C TRP A 325 -0.83 13.98 -4.38
N THR A 326 -0.25 13.97 -5.58
CA THR A 326 -0.83 13.23 -6.69
C THR A 326 -0.73 11.72 -6.42
N PRO A 327 -1.65 10.89 -6.95
CA PRO A 327 -1.55 9.44 -6.86
C PRO A 327 -0.20 8.92 -7.37
N ARG A 328 0.35 9.54 -8.43
CA ARG A 328 1.67 9.20 -8.98
C ARG A 328 2.80 9.43 -7.96
N ARG A 329 2.84 10.60 -7.32
CA ARG A 329 3.83 10.91 -6.26
C ARG A 329 3.71 9.92 -5.09
N ALA A 330 2.49 9.65 -4.64
CA ALA A 330 2.23 8.68 -3.58
C ALA A 330 2.69 7.26 -3.95
N HIS A 331 2.43 6.80 -5.18
CA HIS A 331 2.83 5.47 -5.63
C HIS A 331 4.35 5.30 -5.60
N TYR A 332 5.10 6.23 -6.21
CA TYR A 332 6.57 6.18 -6.21
C TYR A 332 7.15 6.23 -4.81
N HIS A 333 6.59 7.07 -3.93
CA HIS A 333 7.04 7.17 -2.55
C HIS A 333 6.82 5.87 -1.76
N LEU A 334 5.66 5.24 -1.94
CA LEU A 334 5.31 3.98 -1.27
C LEU A 334 6.12 2.81 -1.83
N ALA A 335 6.21 2.67 -3.15
CA ALA A 335 6.98 1.60 -3.80
C ALA A 335 8.47 1.64 -3.43
N ALA A 336 9.05 2.84 -3.27
CA ALA A 336 10.43 2.99 -2.81
C ALA A 336 10.70 2.52 -1.36
N ARG A 337 9.65 2.34 -0.56
CA ARG A 337 9.77 1.94 0.85
C ARG A 337 9.19 0.57 1.12
N ARG A 338 8.20 0.18 0.32
CA ARG A 338 7.49 -1.09 0.41
C ARG A 338 7.05 -1.50 -1.00
N PRO A 339 7.92 -2.13 -1.80
CA PRO A 339 7.59 -2.51 -3.17
C PRO A 339 6.41 -3.49 -3.28
N ALA A 340 6.07 -4.20 -2.21
CA ALA A 340 4.94 -5.11 -2.16
C ALA A 340 3.56 -4.43 -2.15
N VAL A 341 3.46 -3.10 -2.02
CA VAL A 341 2.15 -2.45 -1.94
C VAL A 341 1.37 -2.56 -3.24
N TYR A 342 0.06 -2.68 -3.10
CA TYR A 342 -0.90 -2.52 -4.19
C TYR A 342 -1.61 -1.19 -4.00
N LEU A 343 -1.52 -0.32 -5.01
CA LEU A 343 -2.18 0.98 -4.99
C LEU A 343 -3.50 0.94 -5.77
N ASP A 344 -4.61 0.99 -5.04
CA ASP A 344 -5.96 1.04 -5.59
C ASP A 344 -6.31 2.47 -6.04
N ASN A 345 -5.84 2.83 -7.24
CA ASN A 345 -6.07 4.17 -7.81
C ASN A 345 -7.57 4.46 -8.01
N GLU A 346 -8.36 3.43 -8.32
CA GLU A 346 -9.81 3.58 -8.48
C GLU A 346 -10.46 3.97 -7.14
N ALA A 347 -10.17 3.25 -6.06
CA ALA A 347 -10.69 3.59 -4.74
C ALA A 347 -10.24 4.99 -4.28
N LEU A 348 -8.97 5.35 -4.52
CA LEU A 348 -8.42 6.67 -4.16
C LEU A 348 -9.14 7.81 -4.88
N ALA A 349 -9.39 7.65 -6.18
CA ALA A 349 -10.11 8.63 -6.99
C ALA A 349 -11.57 8.75 -6.55
N ARG A 350 -12.25 7.61 -6.39
CA ARG A 350 -13.68 7.55 -6.01
C ARG A 350 -13.94 8.09 -4.60
N ALA A 351 -13.00 7.94 -3.67
CA ALA A 351 -13.12 8.43 -2.30
C ALA A 351 -12.88 9.94 -2.14
N ALA A 352 -12.16 10.57 -3.08
CA ALA A 352 -11.72 11.96 -2.95
C ALA A 352 -12.89 12.98 -2.81
N PRO A 353 -13.99 12.89 -3.58
CA PRO A 353 -15.15 13.77 -3.39
C PRO A 353 -15.79 13.65 -2.01
N ASP A 354 -15.88 12.42 -1.47
CA ASP A 354 -16.46 12.19 -0.15
C ASP A 354 -15.57 12.74 0.97
N PHE A 355 -14.25 12.56 0.87
CA PHE A 355 -13.30 13.19 1.80
C PHE A 355 -13.44 14.70 1.81
N ARG A 356 -13.43 15.35 0.63
CA ARG A 356 -13.59 16.81 0.53
C ARG A 356 -14.90 17.29 1.16
N ARG A 357 -16.00 16.58 0.90
CA ARG A 357 -17.31 16.89 1.48
C ARG A 357 -17.33 16.77 3.01
N LYS A 358 -16.74 15.70 3.56
CA LYS A 358 -16.77 15.42 5.01
C LYS A 358 -15.77 16.26 5.80
N PHE A 359 -14.56 16.42 5.28
CA PHE A 359 -13.41 16.91 6.05
C PHE A 359 -12.67 18.08 5.40
N GLY A 360 -12.97 18.44 4.15
CA GLY A 360 -12.23 19.48 3.41
C GLY A 360 -12.23 20.85 4.11
N ALA A 361 -13.38 21.29 4.64
CA ALA A 361 -13.46 22.54 5.40
C ALA A 361 -12.65 22.49 6.71
N ALA A 362 -12.70 21.37 7.42
CA ALA A 362 -11.94 21.19 8.66
C ALA A 362 -10.43 21.13 8.42
N LEU A 363 -10.01 20.54 7.30
CA LEU A 363 -8.61 20.52 6.88
C LEU A 363 -8.12 21.94 6.53
N ALA A 364 -8.89 22.69 5.74
CA ALA A 364 -8.54 24.07 5.35
C ALA A 364 -8.40 25.01 6.56
N LEU A 365 -9.27 24.88 7.56
CA LEU A 365 -9.21 25.68 8.80
C LEU A 365 -7.96 25.40 9.65
N ARG A 366 -7.33 24.24 9.49
CA ARG A 366 -6.13 23.86 10.25
C ARG A 366 -4.83 24.47 9.71
N GLY A 367 -4.87 25.19 8.58
CA GLY A 367 -3.74 25.97 8.07
C GLY A 367 -2.54 25.13 7.63
N GLU A 368 -2.71 23.83 7.44
CA GLU A 368 -1.71 22.97 6.82
C GLU A 368 -1.89 23.10 5.30
N GLU A 369 -1.37 24.19 4.72
CA GLU A 369 -1.11 24.24 3.29
C GLU A 369 -0.26 23.02 2.93
N ALA A 370 -0.81 22.17 2.06
CA ALA A 370 -0.09 21.07 1.43
C ALA A 370 1.24 21.61 0.87
N ALA A 371 2.35 21.26 1.54
CA ALA A 371 3.71 21.57 1.11
C ALA A 371 4.34 20.36 0.41
#